data_AF-A0A2Z5G9G4-F1
#
_entry.id   AF-A0A2Z5G9G4-F1
#
_cell.length_a   1.000
_cell.length_b   1.000
_cell.length_c   1.000
_cell.angle_alpha   90.00
_cell.angle_beta   90.00
_cell.angle_gamma   90.00
#
_symmetry.space_group_name_H-M   'P 1'
#
loop_
_entity.id
_entity.type
_entity.pdbx_description
1 polymer ?
#
loop_
_entity_poly.entity_id
_entity_poly.type
_entity_poly.pdbx_seq_one_letter_code
_entity_poly.pdbx_strand_id
1 'polypeptide(L)'
;MHDIITASFEEHWGNLEAYNQALIEIIRRVLVRGRELGEFERKTSLEEACRAIYNTMQSFFHPILLEQNLDHLEEDATAVANLVLRSLAP
;
A
#
# COMPACT_ATOMS: atom_id res chain seq x y z
N MET A 1 -9.40 -26.69 -5.50
CA MET A 1 -8.08 -26.07 -5.25
C MET A 1 -8.26 -24.57 -5.02
N HIS A 2 -9.21 -24.20 -4.16
CA HIS A 2 -9.47 -22.82 -3.72
C HIS A 2 -9.58 -22.85 -2.19
N ASP A 3 -10.23 -23.89 -1.65
CA ASP A 3 -10.47 -24.04 -0.21
C ASP A 3 -9.20 -24.26 0.64
N ILE A 4 -8.16 -24.93 0.11
CA ILE A 4 -6.89 -25.11 0.83
C ILE A 4 -6.06 -23.80 0.86
N ILE A 5 -6.19 -22.97 -0.17
CA ILE A 5 -5.51 -21.66 -0.22
C ILE A 5 -6.21 -20.72 0.78
N THR A 6 -7.54 -20.64 0.75
CA THR A 6 -8.33 -19.81 1.68
C THR A 6 -8.12 -20.19 3.15
N ALA A 7 -8.12 -21.48 3.49
CA ALA A 7 -7.91 -21.93 4.87
C ALA A 7 -6.47 -21.67 5.38
N SER A 8 -5.47 -21.71 4.49
CA SER A 8 -4.08 -21.38 4.85
C SER A 8 -3.89 -19.87 5.05
N PHE A 9 -4.64 -19.04 4.31
CA PHE A 9 -4.77 -17.61 4.58
C PHE A 9 -5.42 -17.34 5.94
N GLU A 10 -6.31 -18.21 6.39
CA GLU A 10 -7.02 -18.06 7.66
C GLU A 10 -6.12 -18.16 8.91
N GLU A 11 -5.19 -19.12 8.93
CA GLU A 11 -4.20 -19.23 10.01
C GLU A 11 -3.10 -18.13 9.92
N HIS A 12 -2.91 -17.53 8.76
CA HIS A 12 -1.96 -16.43 8.53
C HIS A 12 -2.50 -15.04 8.90
N TRP A 13 -3.80 -14.86 9.22
CA TRP A 13 -4.36 -13.52 9.47
C TRP A 13 -3.71 -12.77 10.64
N GLY A 14 -3.24 -13.48 11.69
CA GLY A 14 -2.48 -12.85 12.77
C GLY A 14 -1.10 -12.32 12.32
N ASN A 15 -0.47 -12.99 11.35
CA ASN A 15 0.76 -12.54 10.71
C ASN A 15 0.48 -11.44 9.67
N LEU A 16 -0.66 -11.54 8.98
CA LEU A 16 -1.11 -10.55 8.00
C LEU A 16 -1.43 -9.20 8.66
N GLU A 17 -2.03 -9.19 9.86
CA GLU A 17 -2.26 -7.94 10.59
C GLU A 17 -0.94 -7.27 10.98
N ALA A 18 0.04 -8.04 11.50
CA ALA A 18 1.37 -7.52 11.80
C ALA A 18 2.09 -7.00 10.54
N TYR A 19 1.96 -7.71 9.41
CA TYR A 19 2.48 -7.30 8.12
C TYR A 19 1.83 -6.00 7.61
N ASN A 20 0.50 -5.91 7.69
CA ASN A 20 -0.25 -4.71 7.30
C ASN A 20 0.14 -3.50 8.17
N GLN A 21 0.29 -3.70 9.48
CA GLN A 21 0.77 -2.67 10.40
C GLN A 21 2.21 -2.25 10.06
N ALA A 22 3.09 -3.18 9.71
CA ALA A 22 4.45 -2.87 9.28
C ALA A 22 4.46 -2.04 7.99
N LEU A 23 3.61 -2.36 7.01
CA LEU A 23 3.45 -1.57 5.78
C LEU A 23 2.95 -0.15 6.07
N ILE A 24 1.91 -0.01 6.91
CA ILE A 24 1.38 1.30 7.31
C ILE A 24 2.47 2.12 8.01
N GLU A 25 3.26 1.51 8.87
CA GLU A 25 4.37 2.18 9.56
C GLU A 25 5.48 2.63 8.59
N ILE A 26 5.80 1.83 7.57
CA ILE A 26 6.73 2.21 6.51
C ILE A 26 6.20 3.44 5.75
N ILE A 27 4.93 3.40 5.31
CA ILE A 27 4.28 4.50 4.60
C ILE A 27 4.31 5.77 5.46
N ARG A 28 3.96 5.64 6.75
CA ARG A 28 3.94 6.74 7.70
C ARG A 28 5.32 7.38 7.83
N ARG A 29 6.39 6.60 7.97
CA ARG A 29 7.76 7.10 8.06
C ARG A 29 8.19 7.87 6.81
N VAL A 30 7.87 7.34 5.63
CA VAL A 30 8.17 8.00 4.35
C VAL A 30 7.44 9.35 4.26
N LEU A 31 6.14 9.37 4.60
CA LEU A 31 5.34 10.59 4.58
C LEU A 31 5.84 11.64 5.58
N VAL A 32 6.12 11.24 6.82
CA VAL A 32 6.65 12.15 7.85
C VAL A 32 7.96 12.76 7.37
N ARG A 33 8.90 11.94 6.89
CA ARG A 33 10.19 12.43 6.40
C ARG A 33 10.04 13.39 5.22
N GLY A 34 9.25 13.05 4.20
CA GLY A 34 9.04 13.94 3.07
C GLY A 34 8.36 15.26 3.48
N ARG A 35 7.43 15.22 4.45
CA ARG A 35 6.85 16.44 5.04
C ARG A 35 7.84 17.23 5.87
N GLU A 36 8.78 16.62 6.58
CA GLU A 36 9.83 17.34 7.30
C GLU A 36 10.80 18.04 6.35
N LEU A 37 11.15 17.39 5.25
CA LEU A 37 12.02 17.92 4.20
C LEU A 37 11.33 18.94 3.28
N GLY A 38 10.00 19.06 3.34
CA GLY A 38 9.21 19.90 2.45
C GLY A 38 9.06 19.35 1.03
N GLU A 39 9.36 18.06 0.85
CA GLU A 39 9.19 17.31 -0.41
C GLU A 39 7.73 16.90 -0.62
N PHE A 40 6.95 16.76 0.46
CA PHE A 40 5.53 16.41 0.41
C PHE A 40 4.61 17.50 1.01
N GLU A 41 3.40 17.57 0.46
CA GLU A 41 2.29 18.39 0.93
C GLU A 41 1.92 18.12 2.40
N ARG A 42 1.28 19.09 3.05
CA ARG A 42 0.86 19.02 4.46
C ARG A 42 -0.63 19.36 4.67
N LYS A 43 -1.39 19.52 3.60
CA LYS A 43 -2.82 19.87 3.61
C LYS A 43 -3.66 18.65 4.01
N THR A 44 -3.33 17.48 3.48
CA THR A 44 -4.00 16.23 3.83
C THR A 44 -3.52 15.75 5.20
N SER A 45 -4.41 15.20 6.02
CA SER A 45 -3.99 14.65 7.33
C SER A 45 -3.04 13.46 7.12
N LEU A 46 -2.08 13.26 8.04
CA LEU A 46 -1.12 12.15 7.93
C LEU A 46 -1.85 10.79 7.92
N GLU A 47 -2.88 10.64 8.75
CA GLU A 47 -3.69 9.43 8.85
C GLU A 47 -4.41 9.13 7.53
N GLU A 48 -5.06 10.14 6.95
CA GLU A 48 -5.75 10.01 5.67
C GLU A 48 -4.80 9.65 4.53
N ALA A 49 -3.65 10.33 4.45
CA ALA A 49 -2.63 10.04 3.45
C ALA A 49 -2.07 8.61 3.59
N CYS A 50 -1.76 8.17 4.81
CA CYS A 50 -1.31 6.79 5.06
C CYS A 50 -2.35 5.77 4.61
N ARG A 51 -3.62 5.97 5.00
CA ARG A 51 -4.73 5.08 4.65
C ARG A 51 -4.95 5.02 3.14
N ALA A 52 -4.94 6.17 2.46
CA ALA A 52 -5.12 6.24 1.01
C ALA A 52 -4.02 5.47 0.27
N ILE A 53 -2.76 5.73 0.60
CA ILE A 53 -1.60 5.05 -0.02
C ILE A 53 -1.66 3.54 0.25
N TYR A 54 -1.92 3.13 1.48
CA TYR A 54 -2.05 1.72 1.83
C TYR A 54 -3.11 1.01 1.00
N ASN A 55 -4.32 1.59 0.92
CA ASN A 55 -5.41 1.03 0.12
C ASN A 55 -5.05 0.91 -1.36
N THR A 56 -4.40 1.94 -1.91
CA THR A 56 -3.94 1.95 -3.30
C THR A 56 -2.89 0.87 -3.58
N MET A 57 -2.05 0.53 -2.60
CA MET A 57 -1.01 -0.48 -2.76
C MET A 57 -1.53 -1.92 -2.71
N GLN A 58 -2.74 -2.17 -2.17
CA GLN A 58 -3.27 -3.53 -1.95
C GLN A 58 -3.32 -4.37 -3.23
N SER A 59 -3.59 -3.76 -4.39
CA SER A 59 -3.61 -4.45 -5.68
C SER A 59 -2.28 -5.09 -6.07
N PHE A 60 -1.17 -4.70 -5.44
CA PHE A 60 0.18 -5.12 -5.78
C PHE A 60 0.82 -6.09 -4.76
N PHE A 61 0.12 -6.42 -3.67
CA PHE A 61 0.61 -7.38 -2.68
C PHE A 61 -0.46 -8.32 -2.13
N HIS A 62 -1.75 -7.99 -2.28
CA HIS A 62 -2.82 -8.87 -1.85
C HIS A 62 -2.95 -10.04 -2.85
N PRO A 63 -2.76 -11.30 -2.43
CA PRO A 63 -2.59 -12.44 -3.35
C PRO A 63 -3.77 -12.63 -4.31
N ILE A 64 -5.01 -12.47 -3.84
CA ILE A 64 -6.19 -12.54 -4.71
C ILE A 64 -6.22 -11.42 -5.76
N LEU A 65 -5.76 -10.21 -5.41
CA LEU A 65 -5.74 -9.08 -6.34
C LEU A 65 -4.53 -9.15 -7.26
N LEU A 66 -3.42 -9.70 -6.77
CA LEU A 66 -2.20 -9.90 -7.53
C LEU A 66 -2.47 -10.84 -8.70
N GLU A 67 -3.16 -11.97 -8.47
CA GLU A 67 -3.54 -12.93 -9.51
C GLU A 67 -4.37 -12.31 -10.63
N GLN A 68 -5.19 -11.29 -10.32
CA GLN A 68 -6.02 -10.59 -11.30
C GLN A 68 -5.25 -9.60 -12.17
N ASN A 69 -4.09 -9.11 -11.70
CA ASN A 69 -3.35 -8.00 -12.31
C ASN A 69 -1.93 -8.41 -12.79
N LEU A 70 -1.64 -9.71 -12.91
CA LEU A 70 -0.28 -10.20 -13.22
C LEU A 70 0.27 -9.69 -14.54
N ASP A 71 -0.56 -9.58 -15.58
CA ASP A 71 -0.12 -9.23 -16.94
C ASP A 71 0.43 -7.79 -17.05
N HIS A 72 0.00 -6.88 -16.18
CA HIS A 72 0.36 -5.46 -16.21
C HIS A 72 0.95 -4.95 -14.88
N LEU A 73 1.31 -5.86 -13.97
CA LEU A 73 1.65 -5.55 -12.57
C LEU A 73 2.68 -4.42 -12.43
N GLU A 74 3.79 -4.49 -13.19
CA GLU A 74 4.88 -3.51 -13.09
C GLU A 74 4.49 -2.14 -13.66
N GLU A 75 3.78 -2.13 -14.80
CA GLU A 75 3.31 -0.92 -15.45
C GLU A 75 2.27 -0.19 -14.59
N ASP A 76 1.30 -0.94 -14.05
CA ASP A 76 0.24 -0.41 -13.18
C ASP A 76 0.81 0.08 -11.84
N ALA A 77 1.74 -0.67 -11.23
CA ALA A 77 2.40 -0.23 -10.01
C ALA A 77 3.16 1.09 -10.22
N THR A 78 3.86 1.21 -11.35
CA THR A 78 4.59 2.43 -11.72
C THR A 78 3.62 3.59 -11.97
N ALA A 79 2.53 3.37 -12.72
CA ALA A 79 1.54 4.38 -13.01
C ALA A 79 0.87 4.92 -11.73
N VAL A 80 0.52 4.02 -10.82
CA VAL A 80 -0.08 4.33 -9.52
C VAL A 80 0.90 5.07 -8.61
N ALA A 81 2.15 4.63 -8.53
CA ALA A 81 3.19 5.32 -7.76
C ALA A 81 3.38 6.76 -8.26
N ASN A 82 3.44 6.96 -9.59
CA ASN A 82 3.55 8.29 -10.19
C ASN A 82 2.33 9.16 -9.89
N LEU A 83 1.11 8.60 -9.84
CA LEU A 83 -0.09 9.34 -9.47
C LEU A 83 -0.06 9.77 -8.00
N VAL A 84 0.30 8.86 -7.09
CA VAL A 84 0.44 9.15 -5.66
C VAL A 84 1.49 10.24 -5.44
N LEU A 85 2.68 10.11 -6.01
CA LEU A 85 3.75 11.10 -5.86
C LEU A 85 3.34 12.49 -6.37
N ARG A 86 2.61 12.56 -7.50
CA ARG A 86 2.07 13.85 -7.99
C ARG A 86 1.04 14.45 -7.05
N SER A 87 0.19 13.63 -6.42
CA SER A 87 -0.78 14.12 -5.43
C SER A 87 -0.14 14.61 -4.13
N LEU A 88 1.07 14.13 -3.83
CA LEU A 88 1.85 14.53 -2.66
C LEU A 88 2.74 15.75 -2.92
N ALA A 89 2.79 16.29 -4.14
CA ALA A 89 3.62 17.46 -4.44
C ALA A 89 3.19 18.68 -3.56
N PRO A 90 4.14 19.48 -3.03
CA PRO A 90 3.87 20.58 -2.08
C PRO A 90 2.84 21.63 -2.53
#